data_AF-A0A2X1N077-F1
#
_entry.id   AF-A0A2X1N077-F1
#
_cell.length_a   1.000
_cell.length_b   1.000
_cell.length_c   1.000
_cell.angle_alpha   90.00
_cell.angle_beta   90.00
_cell.angle_gamma   90.00
#
_symmetry.space_group_name_H-M   'P 1'
#
loop_
_entity.id
_entity.type
_entity.pdbx_description
1 polymer ?
#
loop_
_entity_poly.entity_id
_entity_poly.type
_entity_poly.pdbx_seq_one_letter_code
_entity_poly.pdbx_strand_id
1 'polypeptide(L)'
;MKIDLNADLGEGCASDAELLTLVSSANIACGFHAGDAQTMQACVREAIKNGVAIGAHPSFPDRENFGRSAMQLPPETVYAQTLYQIGALATIARAQAA
;
A
#
# COMPACT_ATOMS: atom_id res chain seq x y z
N MET A 1 19.06 20.83 -0.84
CA MET A 1 18.40 19.88 0.09
C MET A 1 17.30 19.15 -0.68
N LYS A 2 17.19 17.82 -0.56
CA LYS A 2 16.11 17.02 -1.16
C LYS A 2 15.34 16.34 -0.02
N ILE A 3 14.02 16.21 -0.16
CA ILE A 3 13.14 15.56 0.81
C ILE A 3 12.16 14.64 0.08
N ASP A 4 11.83 13.50 0.68
CA ASP A 4 10.76 12.61 0.22
C ASP A 4 9.43 13.06 0.84
N LEU A 5 8.39 13.13 0.01
CA LEU A 5 7.02 13.25 0.45
C LEU A 5 6.30 11.95 0.11
N ASN A 6 5.68 11.32 1.11
CA ASN A 6 4.89 10.11 0.93
C ASN A 6 3.44 10.32 1.38
N ALA A 7 2.55 9.52 0.81
CA ALA A 7 1.16 9.41 1.22
C ALA A 7 0.70 7.94 1.18
N ASP A 8 -0.24 7.62 2.07
CA ASP A 8 -0.94 6.34 2.07
C ASP A 8 -2.03 6.36 0.99
N LEU A 9 -2.07 5.33 0.15
CA LEU A 9 -2.88 5.26 -1.07
C LEU A 9 -3.43 3.85 -1.29
N GLY A 10 -4.42 3.73 -2.18
CA GLY A 10 -5.09 2.45 -2.43
C GLY A 10 -6.02 2.04 -1.29
N GLU A 11 -6.46 3.03 -0.51
CA GLU A 11 -7.36 2.82 0.62
C GLU A 11 -8.84 3.11 0.27
N GLY A 12 -9.10 3.52 -0.98
CA GLY A 12 -10.45 3.81 -1.47
C GLY A 12 -10.83 5.30 -1.43
N CYS A 13 -9.86 6.20 -1.27
CA CYS A 13 -10.10 7.64 -1.33
C CYS A 13 -10.19 8.14 -2.77
N ALA A 14 -11.12 9.07 -3.03
CA ALA A 14 -11.34 9.61 -4.38
C ALA A 14 -10.15 10.42 -4.92
N SER A 15 -9.31 10.96 -4.04
CA SER A 15 -8.19 11.84 -4.36
C SER A 15 -6.84 11.11 -4.52
N ASP A 16 -6.80 9.78 -4.52
CA ASP A 16 -5.53 9.03 -4.61
C ASP A 16 -4.73 9.39 -5.87
N ALA A 17 -5.42 9.53 -7.01
CA ALA A 17 -4.79 9.91 -8.28
C ALA A 17 -4.22 11.34 -8.25
N GLU A 18 -4.89 12.26 -7.55
CA GLU A 18 -4.45 13.64 -7.42
C GLU A 18 -3.21 13.73 -6.51
N LEU A 19 -3.20 13.00 -5.39
CA LEU A 19 -2.06 12.92 -4.49
C LEU A 19 -0.81 12.36 -5.17
N LEU A 20 -0.96 11.37 -6.06
CA LEU A 20 0.15 10.82 -6.85
C LEU A 20 0.85 11.84 -7.76
N THR A 21 0.23 12.99 -8.03
CA THR A 21 0.88 14.09 -8.77
C THR A 21 1.75 14.99 -7.90
N LEU A 22 1.70 14.82 -6.57
CA LEU A 22 2.33 15.70 -5.59
C LEU A 22 3.41 15.03 -4.75
N VAL A 23 3.36 13.70 -4.59
CA VAL A 23 4.26 12.92 -3.74
C VAL A 23 5.41 12.29 -4.53
N SER A 24 6.50 11.95 -3.84
CA SER A 24 7.62 11.19 -4.40
C SER A 24 7.54 9.69 -4.10
N SER A 25 6.81 9.29 -3.06
CA SER A 25 6.59 7.89 -2.69
C SER A 25 5.13 7.61 -2.33
N ALA A 26 4.66 6.38 -2.58
CA ALA A 26 3.29 5.92 -2.33
C ALA A 26 3.31 4.67 -1.44
N ASN A 27 2.65 4.73 -0.29
CA ASN A 27 2.46 3.57 0.59
C ASN A 27 1.11 2.91 0.22
N ILE A 28 1.14 1.80 -0.52
CA ILE A 28 -0.07 1.19 -1.07
C ILE A 28 -0.63 0.12 -0.12
N ALA A 29 -1.91 0.24 0.24
CA ALA A 29 -2.60 -0.72 1.09
C ALA A 29 -2.62 -2.14 0.49
N CYS A 30 -2.38 -3.14 1.35
CA CYS A 30 -2.09 -4.52 0.92
C CYS A 30 -3.26 -5.51 1.15
N GLY A 31 -4.50 -5.00 1.29
CA GLY A 31 -5.70 -5.84 1.33
C GLY A 31 -6.14 -6.30 2.72
N PHE A 32 -5.44 -5.94 3.80
CA PHE A 32 -5.89 -6.24 5.16
C PHE A 32 -6.79 -5.12 5.69
N HIS A 33 -6.23 -3.97 6.06
CA HIS A 33 -7.05 -2.84 6.53
C HIS A 33 -7.89 -2.19 5.43
N ALA A 34 -7.32 -2.10 4.23
CA ALA A 34 -7.95 -1.46 3.07
C ALA A 34 -7.39 -2.01 1.76
N GLY A 35 -7.98 -1.56 0.65
CA GLY A 35 -7.60 -1.99 -0.69
C GLY A 35 -7.95 -3.44 -1.00
N ASP A 36 -7.65 -3.85 -2.22
CA ASP A 36 -7.75 -5.21 -2.73
C ASP A 36 -6.80 -5.37 -3.92
N ALA A 37 -6.77 -6.55 -4.56
CA ALA A 37 -5.87 -6.79 -5.69
C ALA A 37 -6.09 -5.82 -6.86
N GLN A 38 -7.34 -5.45 -7.14
CA GLN A 38 -7.67 -4.55 -8.25
C GLN A 38 -7.23 -3.12 -7.95
N THR A 39 -7.43 -2.68 -6.71
CA THR A 39 -7.01 -1.38 -6.19
C THR A 39 -5.49 -1.28 -6.15
N MET A 40 -4.79 -2.29 -5.62
CA MET A 40 -3.32 -2.37 -5.65
C MET A 40 -2.79 -2.22 -7.08
N GLN A 41 -3.37 -2.95 -8.03
CA GLN A 41 -2.97 -2.87 -9.44
C GLN A 41 -3.21 -1.48 -10.04
N ALA A 42 -4.34 -0.84 -9.72
CA ALA A 42 -4.63 0.51 -10.18
C ALA A 42 -3.65 1.55 -9.61
N CYS A 43 -3.37 1.49 -8.30
CA CYS A 43 -2.43 2.39 -7.63
C CYS A 43 -1.00 2.22 -8.14
N VAL A 44 -0.52 0.99 -8.30
CA VAL A 44 0.80 0.71 -8.90
C VAL A 44 0.90 1.33 -10.30
N ARG A 45 -0.13 1.15 -11.13
CA ARG A 45 -0.14 1.70 -12.50
C ARG A 45 -0.03 3.21 -12.49
N GLU A 46 -0.79 3.87 -11.62
CA GLU A 46 -0.80 5.33 -11.54
C GLU A 46 0.50 5.86 -10.92
N ALA A 47 1.08 5.16 -9.93
CA ALA A 47 2.38 5.52 -9.38
C ALA A 47 3.49 5.49 -10.45
N ILE A 48 3.55 4.42 -11.26
CA ILE A 48 4.51 4.32 -12.39
C ILE A 48 4.31 5.48 -13.37
N LYS A 49 3.06 5.77 -13.75
CA LYS A 49 2.73 6.86 -14.68
C LYS A 49 3.22 8.22 -14.18
N ASN A 50 3.20 8.45 -12.87
CA ASN A 50 3.64 9.71 -12.25
C ASN A 50 5.12 9.69 -11.78
N GLY A 51 5.84 8.58 -11.99
CA GLY A 51 7.24 8.45 -11.54
C GLY A 51 7.40 8.40 -10.02
N VAL A 52 6.38 7.92 -9.31
CA VAL A 52 6.32 7.81 -7.85
C VAL A 52 6.87 6.45 -7.39
N ALA A 53 7.70 6.43 -6.35
CA ALA A 53 8.22 5.21 -5.76
C ALA A 53 7.09 4.41 -5.08
N ILE A 54 7.08 3.08 -5.26
CA ILE A 54 6.05 2.20 -4.71
C ILE A 54 6.55 1.53 -3.42
N GLY A 55 5.79 1.67 -2.33
CA GLY A 55 6.01 1.02 -1.05
C GLY A 55 4.77 0.22 -0.61
N ALA A 56 4.99 -0.85 0.15
CA ALA A 56 3.90 -1.60 0.77
C ALA A 56 3.43 -0.92 2.06
N HIS A 57 2.12 -0.84 2.26
CA HIS A 57 1.49 -0.39 3.51
C HIS A 57 0.77 -1.57 4.18
N PRO A 58 1.51 -2.50 4.81
CA PRO A 58 0.92 -3.64 5.52
C PRO A 58 0.28 -3.19 6.84
N SER A 59 -0.76 -3.91 7.24
CA SER A 59 -1.52 -3.60 8.44
C SER A 59 -1.98 -4.86 9.17
N PHE A 60 -2.66 -4.67 10.31
CA PHE A 60 -3.40 -5.73 10.96
C PHE A 60 -4.61 -6.18 10.13
N PRO A 61 -5.04 -7.45 10.27
CA PRO A 61 -6.22 -8.00 9.57
C PRO A 61 -7.52 -7.48 10.20
N ASP A 62 -7.73 -6.16 10.14
CA ASP A 62 -8.80 -5.46 10.85
C ASP A 62 -9.48 -4.44 9.92
N ARG A 63 -10.09 -4.95 8.85
CA ARG A 63 -10.72 -4.13 7.81
C ARG A 63 -11.82 -3.23 8.36
N GLU A 64 -12.67 -3.77 9.23
CA GLU A 64 -13.83 -3.05 9.77
C GLU A 64 -13.44 -1.80 10.55
N ASN A 65 -12.24 -1.77 11.14
CA ASN A 65 -11.71 -0.60 11.84
C ASN A 65 -10.50 0.01 11.12
N PHE A 66 -10.31 -0.31 9.84
CA PHE A 66 -9.26 0.26 9.00
C PHE A 66 -7.85 0.05 9.56
N GLY A 67 -7.61 -1.09 10.22
CA GLY A 67 -6.30 -1.43 10.80
C GLY A 67 -5.92 -0.57 12.00
N ARG A 68 -6.85 0.21 12.55
CA ARG A 68 -6.59 1.18 13.62
C ARG A 68 -6.85 0.62 15.02
N SER A 69 -7.42 -0.58 15.15
CA SER A 69 -7.52 -1.23 16.47
C SER A 69 -6.16 -1.75 16.90
N ALA A 70 -5.78 -1.51 18.15
CA ALA A 70 -4.62 -2.14 18.73
C ALA A 70 -4.86 -3.66 18.85
N MET A 71 -4.00 -4.45 18.23
CA MET A 71 -4.06 -5.92 18.27
C MET A 71 -2.77 -6.47 18.85
N GLN A 72 -2.89 -7.38 19.82
CA GLN A 72 -1.76 -8.15 20.32
C GLN A 72 -1.72 -9.50 19.62
N LEU A 73 -0.82 -9.61 18.65
CA LEU A 73 -0.57 -10.84 17.90
C LEU A 73 0.78 -11.43 18.28
N PRO A 74 0.95 -12.77 18.19
CA PRO A 74 2.26 -13.39 18.29
C PRO A 74 3.24 -12.82 17.25
N PRO A 75 4.53 -12.63 17.57
CA PRO A 75 5.52 -12.12 16.63
C PRO A 75 5.57 -12.88 15.30
N GLU A 76 5.42 -14.20 15.34
CA GLU A 76 5.42 -15.08 14.18
C GLU A 76 4.21 -14.82 13.27
N THR A 77 3.07 -14.48 13.87
CA THR A 77 1.87 -14.08 13.13
C THR A 77 2.08 -12.74 12.44
N VAL A 78 2.65 -11.75 13.15
CA VAL A 78 2.97 -10.44 12.55
C VAL A 78 3.95 -10.62 11.38
N TYR A 79 5.02 -11.40 11.58
CA TYR A 79 5.99 -11.71 10.53
C TYR A 79 5.32 -12.31 9.29
N ALA A 80 4.51 -13.36 9.46
CA ALA A 80 3.85 -14.04 8.34
C ALA A 80 2.86 -13.13 7.61
N GLN A 81 2.09 -12.32 8.34
CA GLN A 81 1.12 -11.39 7.77
C GLN A 81 1.79 -10.23 7.03
N THR A 82 2.88 -9.68 7.57
CA THR A 82 3.69 -8.67 6.88
C THR A 82 4.30 -9.24 5.60
N LEU A 83 4.88 -10.44 5.66
CA LEU A 83 5.46 -11.11 4.48
C LEU A 83 4.41 -11.36 3.38
N TYR A 84 3.23 -11.84 3.76
CA TYR A 84 2.12 -12.06 2.85
C TYR A 84 1.72 -10.78 2.10
N GLN A 85 1.52 -9.69 2.85
CA GLN A 85 1.08 -8.40 2.30
C GLN A 85 2.13 -7.79 1.37
N ILE A 86 3.41 -7.80 1.76
CA ILE A 86 4.51 -7.33 0.92
C ILE A 86 4.62 -8.18 -0.35
N GLY A 87 4.52 -9.51 -0.22
CA GLY A 87 4.59 -10.43 -1.37
C GLY A 87 3.45 -10.22 -2.37
N ALA A 88 2.24 -9.93 -1.89
CA ALA A 88 1.09 -9.61 -2.73
C ALA A 88 1.36 -8.35 -3.57
N LEU A 89 1.72 -7.23 -2.94
CA LEU A 89 2.00 -5.99 -3.66
C LEU A 89 3.23 -6.12 -4.58
N ALA A 90 4.31 -6.74 -4.11
CA ALA A 90 5.53 -6.92 -4.88
C ALA A 90 5.30 -7.75 -6.16
N THR A 91 4.36 -8.69 -6.14
CA THR A 91 4.00 -9.46 -7.34
C THR A 91 3.21 -8.60 -8.34
N ILE A 92 2.28 -7.78 -7.84
CA ILE A 92 1.51 -6.85 -8.67
C ILE A 92 2.41 -5.77 -9.29
N ALA A 93 3.36 -5.23 -8.52
CA ALA A 93 4.35 -4.26 -8.98
C ALA A 93 5.20 -4.84 -10.13
N ARG A 94 5.79 -6.03 -9.93
CA ARG A 94 6.59 -6.71 -10.95
C ARG A 94 5.80 -7.02 -12.23
N ALA A 95 4.51 -7.34 -12.11
CA ALA A 95 3.65 -7.58 -13.27
C ALA A 95 3.45 -6.32 -14.14
N GLN A 96 3.73 -5.13 -13.61
CA GLN A 96 3.66 -3.85 -14.32
C GLN A 96 5.04 -3.29 -14.71
N ALA A 97 6.09 -4.11 -14.60
CA ALA A 97 7.48 -3.73 -14.86
C ALA A 97 8.00 -2.58 -13.97
N ALA A 98 7.48 -2.48 -12.73
CA ALA A 98 8.08 -1.69 -11.65
C ALA A 98 9.17 -2.47 -10.92
#